data_AF-A0A395WBZ3-F1
#
_entry.id   AF-A0A395WBZ3-F1
#
_cell.length_a   1.000
_cell.length_b   1.000
_cell.length_c   1.000
_cell.angle_alpha   90.00
_cell.angle_beta   90.00
_cell.angle_gamma   90.00
#
_symmetry.space_group_name_H-M   'P 1'
#
loop_
_entity.id
_entity.type
_entity.pdbx_description
1 polymer ?
#
loop_
_entity_poly.entity_id
_entity_poly.type
_entity_poly.pdbx_seq_one_letter_code
_entity_poly.pdbx_strand_id
1 'polypeptide(L)'
;MSKTDYEEYVDVQVDALIKKLEMFKIYERKFKSLDGILKDLEVRKKEFSDPKSPSFEQRLDSKKNKDITNEVLVKFISKEKTLEDDKNLIFGKMREIETIIDLIPDDDIRLYMKRHYVNGESFEKLSGEKFCSRMKMYYAMKKELKKLIMGDLNK
;
A
#
# COMPACT_ATOMS: atom_id res chain seq x y z
N MET A 1 15.35 31.76 7.55
CA MET A 1 15.90 30.58 6.86
C MET A 1 16.69 31.09 5.68
N SER A 2 17.98 30.76 5.60
CA SER A 2 18.82 31.17 4.48
C SER A 2 18.32 30.47 3.20
N LYS A 3 18.67 31.01 2.02
CA LYS A 3 18.35 30.36 0.74
C LYS A 3 18.94 28.94 0.68
N THR A 4 20.14 28.76 1.23
CA THR A 4 20.83 27.47 1.35
C THR A 4 20.07 26.49 2.25
N ASP A 5 19.56 26.97 3.39
CA ASP A 5 18.79 26.13 4.34
C ASP A 5 17.48 25.63 3.70
N TYR A 6 16.85 26.46 2.85
CA TYR A 6 15.62 26.10 2.15
C TYR A 6 15.87 25.08 1.03
N GLU A 7 16.93 25.24 0.25
CA GLU A 7 17.30 24.28 -0.80
C GLU A 7 17.63 22.90 -0.21
N GLU A 8 18.37 22.86 0.89
CA GLU A 8 18.65 21.62 1.62
C GLU A 8 17.37 20.98 2.18
N TYR A 9 16.48 21.78 2.75
CA TYR A 9 15.17 21.30 3.19
C TYR A 9 14.37 20.65 2.05
N VAL A 10 14.29 21.30 0.89
CA VAL A 10 13.58 20.76 -0.28
C VAL A 10 14.19 19.44 -0.74
N ASP A 11 15.51 19.33 -0.79
CA ASP A 11 16.19 18.09 -1.16
C ASP A 11 15.88 16.93 -0.20
N VAL A 12 15.86 17.18 1.10
CA VAL A 12 15.46 16.18 2.11
C VAL A 12 14.01 15.73 1.92
N GLN A 13 13.09 16.64 1.63
CA GLN A 13 11.68 16.30 1.37
C GLN A 13 11.53 15.45 0.09
N VAL A 14 12.28 15.76 -0.96
CA VAL A 14 12.27 14.98 -2.20
C VAL A 14 12.81 13.57 -1.97
N ASP A 15 13.90 13.42 -1.22
CA ASP A 15 14.42 12.10 -0.88
C ASP A 15 13.43 11.29 -0.01
N ALA A 16 12.68 11.95 0.87
CA ALA A 16 11.60 11.33 1.63
C ALA A 16 10.45 10.86 0.73
N LEU A 17 10.06 11.66 -0.27
CA LEU A 17 9.07 11.25 -1.28
C LEU A 17 9.56 10.06 -2.09
N ILE A 18 10.81 10.05 -2.56
CA ILE A 18 11.37 8.91 -3.30
C ILE A 18 11.31 7.62 -2.48
N LYS A 19 11.75 7.68 -1.22
CA LYS A 19 11.65 6.53 -0.30
C LYS A 19 10.20 6.06 -0.15
N LYS A 20 9.24 6.99 -0.07
CA LYS A 20 7.81 6.65 -0.01
C LYS A 20 7.35 5.94 -1.29
N LEU A 21 7.74 6.42 -2.47
CA LEU A 21 7.41 5.78 -3.76
C LEU A 21 7.97 4.34 -3.84
N GLU A 22 9.20 4.13 -3.38
CA GLU A 22 9.85 2.81 -3.33
C GLU A 22 9.09 1.80 -2.44
N MET A 23 8.30 2.28 -1.47
CA MET A 23 7.51 1.41 -0.60
C MET A 23 6.26 0.81 -1.29
N PHE A 24 5.86 1.29 -2.48
CA PHE A 24 4.62 0.85 -3.12
C PHE A 24 4.53 -0.67 -3.27
N LYS A 25 5.56 -1.31 -3.83
CA LYS A 25 5.60 -2.77 -4.01
C LYS A 25 5.67 -3.55 -2.70
N ILE A 26 6.12 -2.93 -1.62
CA ILE A 26 6.06 -3.53 -0.28
C ILE A 26 4.61 -3.48 0.23
N TYR A 27 3.93 -2.34 0.07
CA TYR A 27 2.52 -2.20 0.44
C TYR A 27 1.61 -3.10 -0.39
N GLU A 28 1.82 -3.18 -1.70
CA GLU A 28 1.07 -4.08 -2.59
C GLU A 28 1.15 -5.55 -2.13
N ARG A 29 2.36 -6.02 -1.78
CA ARG A 29 2.56 -7.38 -1.26
C ARG A 29 1.88 -7.59 0.09
N LYS A 30 1.99 -6.61 1.00
CA LYS A 30 1.31 -6.66 2.31
C LYS A 30 -0.21 -6.70 2.15
N PHE A 31 -0.76 -5.89 1.26
CA PHE A 31 -2.19 -5.87 0.96
C PHE A 31 -2.68 -7.23 0.44
N LYS A 32 -1.97 -7.84 -0.53
CA LYS A 32 -2.29 -9.18 -1.04
C LYS A 32 -2.21 -10.26 0.04
N SER A 33 -1.22 -10.18 0.93
CA SER A 33 -1.08 -11.09 2.07
C SER A 33 -2.26 -10.98 3.04
N LEU A 34 -2.62 -9.75 3.44
CA LEU A 34 -3.77 -9.51 4.32
C LEU A 34 -5.10 -9.96 3.70
N ASP A 35 -5.28 -9.74 2.39
CA ASP A 35 -6.45 -10.23 1.65
C ASP A 35 -6.55 -11.76 1.67
N GLY A 36 -5.42 -12.47 1.52
CA GLY A 36 -5.37 -13.92 1.65
C GLY A 36 -5.75 -14.40 3.06
N ILE A 37 -5.21 -13.78 4.11
CA ILE A 37 -5.51 -14.13 5.50
C ILE A 37 -6.99 -13.91 5.82
N LEU A 38 -7.58 -12.81 5.33
CA LEU A 38 -9.01 -12.52 5.52
C LEU A 38 -9.89 -13.58 4.85
N LYS A 39 -9.58 -13.98 3.61
CA LYS A 39 -10.31 -15.05 2.91
C LYS A 39 -10.24 -16.39 3.65
N ASP A 40 -9.05 -16.75 4.14
CA ASP A 40 -8.88 -17.98 4.95
C ASP A 40 -9.68 -17.91 6.26
N LEU A 41 -9.72 -16.74 6.90
CA LEU A 41 -10.50 -16.52 8.12
C LEU A 41 -12.00 -16.65 7.86
N GLU A 42 -12.48 -16.10 6.75
CA GLU A 42 -13.89 -16.18 6.32
C GLU A 42 -14.32 -17.63 6.09
N VAL A 43 -13.48 -18.43 5.41
CA VAL A 43 -13.73 -19.87 5.20
C VAL A 43 -13.82 -20.60 6.54
N ARG A 44 -12.84 -20.42 7.44
CA ARG A 44 -12.84 -21.06 8.76
C ARG A 44 -14.03 -20.67 9.60
N LYS A 45 -14.45 -19.40 9.56
CA LYS A 45 -15.64 -18.90 10.25
C LYS A 45 -16.90 -19.56 9.71
N LYS A 46 -17.04 -19.70 8.38
CA LYS A 46 -18.16 -20.42 7.75
C LYS A 46 -18.21 -21.88 8.16
N GLU A 47 -17.09 -22.59 8.11
CA GLU A 47 -16.99 -24.00 8.54
C GLU A 47 -17.32 -24.18 10.03
N PHE A 48 -16.87 -23.25 10.87
CA PHE A 48 -17.15 -23.28 12.30
C PHE A 48 -18.64 -23.08 12.60
N SER A 49 -19.29 -22.20 11.85
CA SER A 49 -20.72 -21.89 11.95
C SER A 49 -21.63 -22.81 11.13
N ASP A 50 -21.08 -23.76 10.37
CA ASP A 50 -21.87 -24.64 9.50
C ASP A 50 -22.72 -25.62 10.33
N PRO A 51 -24.06 -25.56 10.25
CA PRO A 51 -24.95 -26.50 10.95
C PRO A 51 -24.80 -27.95 10.49
N LYS A 52 -24.21 -28.19 9.31
CA LYS A 52 -23.90 -29.53 8.80
C LYS A 52 -22.54 -30.05 9.27
N SER A 53 -21.75 -29.24 9.99
CA SER A 53 -20.48 -29.67 10.54
C SER A 53 -20.70 -30.77 11.58
N PRO A 54 -19.94 -31.90 11.55
CA PRO A 54 -20.06 -32.99 12.52
C PRO A 54 -19.92 -32.58 13.98
N SER A 55 -19.32 -31.41 14.22
CA SER A 55 -19.07 -30.86 15.56
C SER A 55 -20.06 -29.75 15.96
N PHE A 56 -21.04 -29.41 15.12
CA PHE A 56 -21.97 -28.31 15.37
C PHE A 56 -22.91 -28.59 16.55
N GLU A 57 -23.53 -29.76 16.59
CA GLU A 57 -24.43 -30.14 17.71
C GLU A 57 -23.65 -30.24 19.03
N GLN A 58 -22.44 -30.81 19.00
CA GLN A 58 -21.55 -30.89 20.17
C GLN A 58 -21.20 -29.51 20.76
N ARG A 59 -21.10 -28.47 19.92
CA ARG A 59 -20.88 -27.08 20.34
C ARG A 59 -22.11 -26.47 21.05
N LEU A 60 -23.30 -27.02 20.82
CA LEU A 60 -24.56 -26.55 21.39
C LEU A 60 -25.07 -27.39 22.59
N ASP A 61 -24.48 -28.56 22.82
CA ASP A 61 -24.93 -29.54 23.83
C ASP A 61 -24.94 -29.05 25.29
N SER A 62 -24.14 -28.04 25.63
CA SER A 62 -24.11 -27.52 27.01
C SER A 62 -23.89 -26.01 27.07
N LYS A 63 -24.31 -25.38 28.18
CA LYS A 63 -24.04 -23.96 28.44
C LYS A 63 -22.55 -23.63 28.33
N LYS A 64 -21.69 -24.48 28.89
CA LYS A 64 -20.23 -24.35 28.79
C LYS A 64 -19.74 -24.38 27.34
N ASN A 65 -20.28 -25.28 26.52
CA ASN A 65 -19.90 -25.38 25.10
C ASN A 65 -20.41 -24.18 24.29
N LYS A 66 -21.60 -23.65 24.61
CA LYS A 66 -22.12 -22.41 24.01
C LYS A 66 -21.26 -21.20 24.34
N ASP A 67 -20.84 -21.05 25.59
CA ASP A 67 -19.98 -19.95 26.03
C ASP A 67 -18.62 -20.00 25.29
N ILE A 68 -17.98 -21.18 25.20
CA ILE A 68 -16.74 -21.38 24.43
C ILE A 68 -16.94 -21.07 22.94
N THR A 69 -18.07 -21.50 22.36
CA THR A 69 -18.40 -21.25 20.95
C THR A 69 -18.55 -19.76 20.68
N ASN A 70 -19.24 -19.03 21.56
CA ASN A 70 -19.39 -17.58 21.48
C ASN A 70 -18.04 -16.86 21.61
N GLU A 71 -17.18 -17.28 22.55
CA GLU A 71 -15.83 -16.72 22.67
C GLU A 71 -15.00 -16.89 21.40
N VAL A 72 -15.08 -18.06 20.76
CA VAL A 72 -14.37 -18.32 19.50
C VAL A 72 -14.93 -17.44 18.37
N LEU A 73 -16.25 -17.28 18.27
CA LEU A 73 -16.87 -16.38 17.29
C LEU A 73 -16.46 -14.92 17.50
N VAL A 74 -16.44 -14.46 18.75
CA VAL A 74 -15.95 -13.10 19.10
C VAL A 74 -14.50 -12.93 18.68
N LYS A 75 -13.64 -13.94 18.89
CA LYS A 75 -12.24 -13.91 18.44
C LYS A 75 -12.12 -13.85 16.92
N PHE A 76 -12.96 -14.57 16.18
CA PHE A 76 -13.01 -14.47 14.71
C PHE A 76 -13.37 -13.04 14.27
N ILE A 77 -14.46 -12.47 14.80
CA ILE A 77 -14.94 -11.13 14.45
C ILE A 77 -13.89 -10.07 14.80
N SER A 78 -13.29 -10.16 15.99
CA SER A 78 -12.25 -9.21 16.42
C SER A 78 -11.03 -9.27 15.51
N LYS A 79 -10.59 -10.48 15.11
CA LYS A 79 -9.44 -10.64 14.21
C LYS A 79 -9.74 -10.15 12.79
N GLU A 80 -10.94 -10.42 12.29
CA GLU A 80 -11.43 -9.93 11.00
C GLU A 80 -11.36 -8.40 10.94
N LYS A 81 -11.93 -7.73 11.95
CA LYS A 81 -11.88 -6.27 12.07
C LYS A 81 -10.46 -5.71 12.06
N THR A 82 -9.56 -6.27 12.88
CA THR A 82 -8.17 -5.80 12.93
C THR A 82 -7.47 -5.95 11.58
N LEU A 83 -7.68 -7.07 10.89
CA LEU A 83 -7.09 -7.31 9.57
C LEU A 83 -7.67 -6.40 8.50
N GLU A 84 -8.96 -6.09 8.55
CA GLU A 84 -9.59 -5.10 7.66
C GLU A 84 -9.04 -3.70 7.89
N ASP A 85 -8.91 -3.27 9.14
CA ASP A 85 -8.33 -1.97 9.51
C ASP A 85 -6.89 -1.85 8.99
N ASP A 86 -6.06 -2.88 9.20
CA ASP A 86 -4.69 -2.94 8.68
C ASP A 86 -4.66 -2.89 7.14
N LYS A 87 -5.55 -3.63 6.48
CA LYS A 87 -5.65 -3.67 5.02
C LYS A 87 -6.05 -2.31 4.45
N ASN A 88 -7.01 -1.64 5.09
CA ASN A 88 -7.45 -0.29 4.72
C ASN A 88 -6.33 0.74 4.91
N LEU A 89 -5.57 0.64 5.99
CA LEU A 89 -4.40 1.49 6.21
C LEU A 89 -3.35 1.31 5.11
N ILE A 90 -3.04 0.07 4.73
CA ILE A 90 -2.09 -0.21 3.63
C ILE A 90 -2.62 0.30 2.29
N PHE A 91 -3.91 0.11 2.02
CA PHE A 91 -4.54 0.65 0.82
C PHE A 91 -4.45 2.18 0.77
N GLY A 92 -4.68 2.88 1.88
CA GLY A 92 -4.50 4.33 1.99
C GLY A 92 -3.08 4.77 1.63
N LYS A 93 -2.05 4.05 2.11
CA LYS A 93 -0.65 4.34 1.76
C LYS A 93 -0.33 4.12 0.29
N MET A 94 -0.92 3.10 -0.34
CA MET A 94 -0.80 2.88 -1.79
C MET A 94 -1.45 4.02 -2.57
N ARG A 95 -2.66 4.45 -2.17
CA ARG A 95 -3.36 5.58 -2.78
C ARG A 95 -2.58 6.88 -2.65
N GLU A 96 -1.97 7.13 -1.49
CA GLU A 96 -1.12 8.31 -1.30
C GLU A 96 0.02 8.36 -2.32
N ILE A 97 0.68 7.23 -2.57
CA ILE A 97 1.75 7.12 -3.58
C ILE A 97 1.21 7.38 -4.99
N GLU A 98 0.07 6.78 -5.35
CA GLU A 98 -0.56 7.03 -6.65
C GLU A 98 -0.88 8.52 -6.83
N THR A 99 -1.44 9.17 -5.80
CA THR A 99 -1.73 10.60 -5.81
C THR A 99 -0.46 11.44 -5.99
N ILE A 100 0.64 11.12 -5.31
CA ILE A 100 1.92 11.85 -5.50
C ILE A 100 2.37 11.78 -6.96
N ILE A 101 2.25 10.62 -7.60
CA ILE A 101 2.58 10.44 -9.02
C ILE A 101 1.62 11.22 -9.89
N ASP A 102 0.32 11.16 -9.60
CA ASP A 102 -0.72 11.82 -10.39
C ASP A 102 -0.61 13.36 -10.37
N LEU A 103 -0.02 13.92 -9.30
CA LEU A 103 0.26 15.36 -9.18
C LEU A 103 1.47 15.83 -10.00
N ILE A 104 2.27 14.91 -10.58
CA ILE A 104 3.41 15.27 -11.42
C ILE A 104 2.91 15.94 -12.71
N PRO A 105 3.33 17.19 -13.02
CA PRO A 105 2.78 17.93 -14.15
C PRO A 105 3.31 17.42 -15.50
N ASP A 106 4.55 16.95 -15.56
CA ASP A 106 5.13 16.37 -16.77
C ASP A 106 4.54 14.98 -17.04
N ASP A 107 3.73 14.86 -18.09
CA ASP A 107 3.02 13.63 -18.48
C ASP A 107 3.95 12.44 -18.70
N ASP A 108 5.15 12.68 -19.24
CA ASP A 108 6.11 11.63 -19.54
C ASP A 108 6.78 11.11 -18.27
N ILE A 109 7.14 12.02 -17.37
CA ILE A 109 7.68 11.67 -16.05
C ILE A 109 6.60 11.00 -15.21
N ARG A 110 5.35 11.48 -15.24
CA ARG A 110 4.20 10.87 -14.56
C ARG A 110 3.96 9.44 -15.03
N LEU A 111 3.86 9.23 -16.35
CA LEU A 111 3.70 7.91 -16.95
C LEU A 111 4.86 6.98 -16.55
N TYR A 112 6.08 7.51 -16.61
CA TYR A 112 7.27 6.77 -16.21
C TYR A 112 7.21 6.35 -14.74
N MET A 113 6.94 7.26 -13.82
CA MET A 113 6.89 6.99 -12.38
C MET A 113 5.82 5.95 -12.06
N LYS A 114 4.67 6.00 -12.74
CA LYS A 114 3.63 4.97 -12.64
C LYS A 114 4.15 3.61 -13.09
N ARG A 115 4.80 3.51 -14.25
CA ARG A 115 5.37 2.25 -14.75
C ARG A 115 6.44 1.69 -13.81
N HIS A 116 7.32 2.55 -13.30
CA HIS A 116 8.40 2.12 -12.42
C HIS A 116 7.89 1.71 -11.03
N TYR A 117 7.25 2.63 -10.31
CA TYR A 117 6.89 2.42 -8.90
C TYR A 117 5.61 1.59 -8.72
N VAL A 118 4.60 1.80 -9.58
CA VAL A 118 3.32 1.09 -9.47
C VAL A 118 3.36 -0.23 -10.23
N ASN A 119 3.79 -0.23 -11.49
CA ASN A 119 3.79 -1.47 -12.28
C ASN A 119 5.01 -2.35 -11.99
N GLY A 120 6.12 -1.77 -11.49
CA GLY A 120 7.33 -2.52 -11.14
C GLY A 120 8.28 -2.75 -12.32
N GLU A 121 8.20 -1.93 -13.37
CA GLU A 121 9.12 -2.00 -14.49
C GLU A 121 10.51 -1.46 -14.10
N SER A 122 11.59 -2.11 -14.57
CA SER A 122 12.95 -1.71 -14.20
C SER A 122 13.41 -0.42 -14.89
N PHE A 123 14.36 0.28 -14.27
CA PHE A 123 14.99 1.46 -14.87
C PHE A 123 15.66 1.14 -16.21
N GLU A 124 16.22 -0.06 -16.35
CA GLU A 124 16.94 -0.49 -17.55
C GLU A 124 15.99 -0.60 -18.74
N LYS A 125 14.80 -1.15 -18.52
CA LYS A 125 13.77 -1.23 -19.55
C LYS A 125 13.29 0.16 -19.97
N LEU A 126 13.01 1.02 -19.00
CA LEU A 126 12.39 2.32 -19.23
C LEU A 126 13.38 3.37 -19.77
N SER A 127 14.64 3.29 -19.40
CA SER A 127 15.69 4.18 -19.94
C SER A 127 15.93 3.93 -21.43
N GLY A 128 15.85 2.68 -21.90
CA GLY A 128 15.97 2.37 -23.33
C GLY A 128 14.91 3.02 -24.23
N GLU A 129 13.75 3.40 -23.70
CA GLU A 129 12.62 3.91 -24.49
C GLU A 129 12.66 5.43 -24.69
N LYS A 130 13.08 6.19 -23.68
CA LYS A 130 12.95 7.66 -23.68
C LYS A 130 14.10 8.42 -23.04
N PHE A 131 14.76 7.84 -22.04
CA PHE A 131 15.77 8.53 -21.26
C PHE A 131 17.12 7.87 -21.46
N CYS A 132 18.02 8.52 -22.20
CA CYS A 132 19.33 7.99 -22.60
C CYS A 132 20.22 7.43 -21.47
N SER A 133 19.86 7.63 -20.18
CA SER A 133 20.44 6.90 -19.05
C SER A 133 19.52 6.90 -17.82
N ARG A 134 19.72 5.92 -16.93
CA ARG A 134 19.10 5.85 -15.59
C ARG A 134 19.31 7.14 -14.78
N MET A 135 20.50 7.73 -14.87
CA MET A 135 20.82 8.94 -14.12
C MET A 135 20.00 10.15 -14.60
N LYS A 136 19.87 10.33 -15.93
CA LYS A 136 19.06 11.42 -16.50
C LYS A 136 17.60 11.30 -16.09
N MET A 137 17.07 10.09 -16.10
CA MET A 137 15.73 9.78 -15.64
C MET A 137 15.52 10.08 -14.14
N TYR A 138 16.47 9.67 -13.29
CA TYR A 138 16.41 9.97 -11.86
C TYR A 138 16.43 11.48 -11.57
N TYR A 139 17.27 12.24 -12.28
CA TYR A 139 17.30 13.69 -12.17
C TYR A 139 15.99 14.35 -12.64
N ALA A 140 15.40 13.86 -13.73
CA ALA A 140 14.14 14.39 -14.24
C ALA A 140 13.00 14.16 -13.23
N MET A 141 12.91 12.97 -12.64
CA MET A 141 11.96 12.71 -11.54
C MET A 141 12.19 13.62 -10.33
N LYS A 142 13.45 13.73 -9.87
CA LYS A 142 13.79 14.60 -8.74
C LYS A 142 13.36 16.03 -8.99
N LYS A 143 13.58 16.53 -10.21
CA LYS A 143 13.17 17.87 -10.62
C LYS A 143 11.66 18.06 -10.51
N GLU A 144 10.85 17.11 -10.98
CA GLU A 144 9.38 17.21 -10.87
C GLU A 144 8.90 17.08 -9.41
N LEU A 145 9.52 16.22 -8.60
CA LEU A 145 9.22 16.13 -7.18
C LEU A 145 9.57 17.42 -6.43
N LYS A 146 10.66 18.11 -6.80
CA LYS A 146 11.00 19.43 -6.23
C LYS A 146 9.89 20.44 -6.50
N LYS A 147 9.31 20.46 -7.70
CA LYS A 147 8.20 21.37 -8.04
C LYS A 147 6.99 21.15 -7.12
N LEU A 148 6.66 19.89 -6.80
CA LEU A 148 5.59 19.58 -5.85
C LEU A 148 5.84 20.18 -4.46
N ILE A 149 7.06 20.04 -3.93
CA ILE A 149 7.44 20.58 -2.62
C ILE A 149 7.46 22.11 -2.61
N MET A 150 7.94 22.72 -3.69
CA MET A 150 8.02 24.17 -3.82
C MET A 150 6.67 24.83 -4.14
N GLY A 151 5.64 24.05 -4.50
CA GLY A 151 4.36 24.58 -4.97
C GLY A 151 4.40 25.14 -6.40
N ASP A 152 5.48 24.90 -7.13
CA ASP A 152 5.69 25.34 -8.51
C ASP A 152 5.02 24.39 -9.51
N LEU A 153 3.72 24.13 -9.30
CA LEU A 153 2.92 23.23 -10.15
C LEU A 153 2.48 23.88 -11.47
N ASN A 154 2.82 25.15 -11.69
CA ASN A 154 2.49 25.92 -12.88
C ASN A 154 3.74 26.51 -13.55
N LYS A 155 4.05 26.02 -14.76
CA LYS A 155 4.55 26.80 -15.89
C LYS A 155 4.08 26.16 -17.19
#